data_AF-A0A498KZN6-F1
#
_entry.id   AF-A0A498KZN6-F1
#
_cell.length_a   1.000
_cell.length_b   1.000
_cell.length_c   1.000
_cell.angle_alpha   90.00
_cell.angle_beta   90.00
_cell.angle_gamma   90.00
#
_symmetry.space_group_name_H-M   'P 1'
#
loop_
_entity.id
_entity.type
_entity.pdbx_description
1 polymer ?
#
loop_
_entity_poly.entity_id
_entity_poly.type
_entity_poly.pdbx_seq_one_letter_code
_entity_poly.pdbx_strand_id
1 'polypeptide(L)'
;MTDYPKDVPESENHNKSDIHNELKDIREALIEAVEKAEERSNSNDGRIHLSERERMIFLEFFTVSHALIESQSIYLLKTELIDHEYYDHEVTEWLTERFPTQKKREEFLHDCEVIGAGLKGEMKKVRQLRNDLVHNYDERQYIETPHQIKDKANAAIRTLERLEGKIENRIQEPDPDI
;
A
#
# COMPACT_ATOMS: atom_id res chain seq x y z
N MET A 1 -27.15 27.37 10.47
CA MET A 1 -25.87 27.61 11.16
C MET A 1 -25.59 26.36 11.97
N THR A 2 -25.16 25.31 11.27
CA THR A 2 -24.80 24.02 11.85
C THR A 2 -23.29 24.00 11.87
N ASP A 3 -22.72 24.10 13.07
CA ASP A 3 -21.30 23.87 13.31
C ASP A 3 -20.98 22.44 12.87
N TYR A 4 -20.12 22.31 11.86
CA TYR A 4 -19.49 21.03 11.54
C TYR A 4 -18.57 20.65 12.68
N PRO A 5 -18.58 19.39 13.16
CA PRO A 5 -17.55 18.92 14.05
C PRO A 5 -16.22 18.91 13.27
N LYS A 6 -15.30 19.79 13.66
CA LYS A 6 -13.91 19.89 13.18
C LYS A 6 -13.01 18.75 13.67
N ASP A 7 -13.58 17.70 14.23
CA ASP A 7 -12.81 16.67 14.92
C ASP A 7 -12.60 15.48 13.99
N VAL A 8 -11.73 15.65 12.99
CA VAL A 8 -10.87 14.52 12.62
C VAL A 8 -10.01 14.28 13.85
N PRO A 9 -10.04 13.09 14.50
CA PRO A 9 -9.30 12.87 15.73
C PRO A 9 -7.83 13.17 15.50
N GLU A 10 -7.26 14.14 16.24
CA GLU A 10 -5.82 14.48 16.17
C GLU A 10 -4.92 13.25 16.40
N SER A 11 -5.46 12.17 16.98
CA SER A 11 -4.79 10.87 17.17
C SER A 11 -4.54 10.06 15.89
N GLU A 12 -5.27 10.29 14.79
CA GLU A 12 -5.03 9.58 13.52
C GLU A 12 -3.83 10.15 12.73
N ASN A 13 -3.53 11.44 12.91
CA ASN A 13 -2.46 12.11 12.17
C ASN A 13 -1.05 11.79 12.69
N HIS A 14 -0.88 11.56 14.00
CA HIS A 14 0.41 11.08 14.55
C HIS A 14 0.74 9.66 14.04
N ASN A 15 -0.24 8.76 14.02
CA ASN A 15 -0.03 7.37 13.63
C ASN A 15 0.30 7.19 12.13
N LYS A 16 -0.28 8.03 11.24
CA LYS A 16 0.03 8.00 9.80
C LYS A 16 1.47 8.42 9.49
N SER A 17 1.94 9.51 10.10
CA SER A 17 3.33 9.99 9.93
C SER A 17 4.33 8.90 10.34
N ASP A 18 4.06 8.22 11.45
CA ASP A 18 4.93 7.18 11.99
C ASP A 18 5.00 5.96 11.06
N ILE A 19 3.86 5.49 10.53
CA ILE A 19 3.84 4.35 9.61
C ILE A 19 4.50 4.68 8.25
N HIS A 20 4.37 5.91 7.76
CA HIS A 20 5.06 6.32 6.53
C HIS A 20 6.58 6.39 6.70
N ASN A 21 7.03 6.87 7.86
CA ASN A 21 8.45 6.88 8.19
C ASN A 21 8.97 5.44 8.35
N GLU A 22 8.23 4.59 9.05
CA GLU A 22 8.56 3.17 9.18
C GLU A 22 8.68 2.47 7.82
N LEU A 23 7.73 2.70 6.90
CA LEU A 23 7.80 2.12 5.57
C LEU A 23 9.01 2.62 4.76
N LYS A 24 9.39 3.89 4.92
CA LYS A 24 10.60 4.45 4.29
C LYS A 24 11.86 3.82 4.88
N ASP A 25 11.92 3.62 6.19
CA ASP A 25 13.03 2.95 6.87
C ASP A 25 13.16 1.49 6.39
N ILE A 26 12.04 0.76 6.28
CA ILE A 26 12.02 -0.60 5.74
C ILE A 26 12.47 -0.61 4.27
N ARG A 27 12.07 0.38 3.47
CA ARG A 27 12.54 0.52 2.08
C ARG A 27 14.05 0.72 2.01
N GLU A 28 14.61 1.60 2.84
CA GLU A 28 16.04 1.87 2.87
C GLU A 28 16.81 0.62 3.29
N ALA A 29 16.33 -0.07 4.34
CA ALA A 29 16.89 -1.35 4.76
C ALA A 29 16.80 -2.42 3.66
N LEU A 30 15.72 -2.46 2.88
CA LEU A 30 15.57 -3.37 1.74
C LEU A 30 16.60 -3.07 0.65
N ILE A 31 16.76 -1.80 0.27
CA ILE A 31 17.71 -1.37 -0.77
C ILE A 31 19.13 -1.75 -0.35
N GLU A 32 19.52 -1.42 0.88
CA GLU A 32 20.84 -1.77 1.43
C GLU A 32 21.04 -3.30 1.45
N ALA A 33 20.00 -4.05 1.82
CA ALA A 33 20.06 -5.51 1.89
C ALA A 33 20.29 -6.15 0.52
N VAL A 34 19.62 -5.68 -0.53
CA VAL A 34 19.80 -6.23 -1.90
C VAL A 34 21.11 -5.81 -2.54
N GLU A 35 21.61 -4.60 -2.25
CA GLU A 35 22.94 -4.14 -2.72
C GLU A 35 24.06 -4.99 -2.08
N LYS A 36 24.00 -5.23 -0.77
CA LYS A 36 24.92 -6.17 -0.09
C LYS A 36 24.79 -7.60 -0.59
N ALA A 37 23.61 -8.02 -1.04
CA ALA A 37 23.42 -9.34 -1.61
C ALA A 37 24.14 -9.49 -2.96
N GLU A 38 24.11 -8.46 -3.80
CA GLU A 38 24.85 -8.41 -5.05
C GLU A 38 26.36 -8.48 -4.82
N GLU A 39 26.89 -7.70 -3.88
CA GLU A 39 28.33 -7.70 -3.55
C GLU A 39 28.86 -9.07 -3.11
N ARG A 40 28.01 -9.88 -2.45
CA ARG A 40 28.37 -11.26 -2.02
C ARG A 40 28.13 -12.29 -3.12
N SER A 41 27.35 -11.96 -4.14
CA SER A 41 26.94 -12.91 -5.17
C SER A 41 28.08 -13.12 -6.17
N ASN A 42 28.64 -14.32 -6.17
CA ASN A 42 29.50 -14.82 -7.24
C ASN A 42 28.74 -15.73 -8.23
N SER A 43 27.40 -15.64 -8.27
CA SER A 43 26.58 -16.59 -9.02
C SER A 43 26.69 -16.41 -10.53
N ASN A 44 27.14 -17.47 -11.19
CA ASN A 44 27.18 -17.58 -12.66
C ASN A 44 25.79 -17.81 -13.30
N ASP A 45 24.71 -18.01 -12.52
CA ASP A 45 23.37 -18.31 -13.04
C ASP A 45 22.52 -17.05 -13.33
N GLY A 46 23.06 -15.85 -13.06
CA GLY A 46 22.36 -14.57 -13.28
C GLY A 46 21.31 -14.22 -12.21
N ARG A 47 21.23 -14.96 -11.10
CA ARG A 47 20.37 -14.68 -9.95
C ARG A 47 21.19 -14.47 -8.68
N ILE A 48 20.69 -13.60 -7.83
CA ILE A 48 21.27 -13.29 -6.52
C ILE A 48 20.46 -14.02 -5.46
N HIS A 49 21.13 -14.89 -4.69
CA HIS A 49 20.52 -15.58 -3.57
C HIS A 49 20.49 -14.67 -2.32
N LEU A 50 19.31 -14.51 -1.74
CA LEU A 50 19.09 -13.71 -0.54
C LEU A 50 19.30 -14.54 0.73
N SER A 51 20.01 -13.96 1.69
CA SER A 51 20.10 -14.49 3.05
C SER A 51 18.75 -14.44 3.76
N GLU A 52 18.55 -15.25 4.80
CA GLU A 52 17.28 -15.28 5.54
C GLU A 52 16.83 -13.88 5.99
N ARG A 53 17.75 -13.05 6.48
CA ARG A 53 17.46 -11.67 6.88
C ARG A 53 16.99 -10.81 5.71
N GLU A 54 17.67 -10.87 4.56
CA GLU A 54 17.27 -10.13 3.36
C GLU A 54 15.89 -10.56 2.85
N ARG A 55 15.60 -11.87 2.88
CA ARG A 55 14.30 -12.43 2.51
C ARG A 55 13.18 -11.92 3.40
N MET A 56 13.45 -11.78 4.70
CA MET A 56 12.48 -11.26 5.66
C MET A 56 12.19 -9.79 5.40
N ILE A 57 13.22 -8.95 5.22
CA ILE A 57 13.05 -7.52 4.90
C ILE A 57 12.29 -7.34 3.58
N PHE A 58 12.61 -8.14 2.56
CA PHE A 58 11.93 -8.10 1.27
C PHE A 58 10.44 -8.45 1.39
N LEU A 59 10.10 -9.51 2.12
CA LEU A 59 8.71 -9.87 2.38
C LEU A 59 7.99 -8.81 3.21
N GLU A 60 8.63 -8.32 4.26
CA GLU A 60 8.09 -7.33 5.19
C GLU A 60 7.69 -6.06 4.45
N PHE A 61 8.59 -5.49 3.64
CA PHE A 61 8.32 -4.29 2.86
C PHE A 61 7.04 -4.42 2.01
N PHE A 62 6.91 -5.51 1.22
CA PHE A 62 5.75 -5.70 0.35
C PHE A 62 4.48 -6.10 1.11
N THR A 63 4.62 -6.71 2.30
CA THR A 63 3.49 -7.01 3.18
C THR A 63 2.91 -5.73 3.78
N VAL A 64 3.76 -4.87 4.35
CA VAL A 64 3.35 -3.58 4.92
C VAL A 64 2.81 -2.67 3.83
N SER A 65 3.49 -2.56 2.68
CA SER A 65 3.00 -1.78 1.53
C SER A 65 1.61 -2.21 1.09
N HIS A 66 1.36 -3.52 0.97
CA HIS A 66 0.05 -4.04 0.60
C HIS A 66 -1.02 -3.71 1.65
N ALA A 67 -0.70 -3.87 2.94
CA ALA A 67 -1.63 -3.57 4.02
C ALA A 67 -2.03 -2.09 4.05
N LEU A 68 -1.10 -1.18 3.76
CA LEU A 68 -1.38 0.25 3.66
C LEU A 68 -2.25 0.59 2.46
N ILE A 69 -1.97 0.00 1.29
CA ILE A 69 -2.84 0.14 0.10
C ILE A 69 -4.25 -0.34 0.42
N GLU A 70 -4.39 -1.46 1.14
CA GLU A 70 -5.68 -2.01 1.56
C GLU A 70 -6.42 -1.06 2.52
N SER A 71 -5.74 -0.55 3.54
CA SER A 71 -6.30 0.43 4.48
C SER A 71 -6.77 1.71 3.78
N GLN A 72 -5.94 2.28 2.89
CA GLN A 72 -6.29 3.47 2.11
C GLN A 72 -7.43 3.20 1.12
N SER A 73 -7.49 1.99 0.54
CA SER A 73 -8.61 1.60 -0.32
C SER A 73 -9.92 1.55 0.44
N ILE A 74 -9.92 0.99 1.66
CA ILE A 74 -11.09 0.95 2.54
C ILE A 74 -11.52 2.37 2.91
N TYR A 75 -10.56 3.23 3.27
CA TYR A 75 -10.85 4.62 3.57
C TYR A 75 -11.50 5.33 2.39
N LEU A 76 -10.94 5.21 1.18
CA LEU A 76 -11.51 5.81 -0.03
C LEU A 76 -12.91 5.29 -0.32
N LEU A 77 -13.14 3.98 -0.21
CA LEU A 77 -14.48 3.41 -0.40
C LEU A 77 -15.48 3.96 0.62
N LYS A 78 -15.05 4.10 1.88
CA LYS A 78 -15.87 4.70 2.92
C LYS A 78 -16.20 6.15 2.60
N THR A 79 -15.23 6.92 2.13
CA THR A 79 -15.42 8.34 1.81
C THR A 79 -16.25 8.59 0.57
N GLU A 80 -16.20 7.70 -0.41
CA GLU A 80 -16.82 7.93 -1.72
C GLU A 80 -18.23 7.36 -1.84
N LEU A 81 -18.56 6.33 -1.05
CA LEU A 81 -19.76 5.52 -1.26
C LEU A 81 -20.76 5.58 -0.11
N ILE A 82 -20.34 6.06 1.04
CA ILE A 82 -21.16 6.12 2.24
C ILE A 82 -21.28 7.60 2.61
N ASP A 83 -22.51 8.03 2.85
CA ASP A 83 -22.77 9.36 3.36
C ASP A 83 -22.18 9.48 4.78
N HIS A 84 -21.64 10.64 5.12
CA HIS A 84 -21.02 10.88 6.42
C HIS A 84 -21.97 10.58 7.59
N GLU A 85 -23.29 10.75 7.39
CA GLU A 85 -24.32 10.42 8.37
C GLU A 85 -24.42 8.92 8.70
N TYR A 86 -23.90 8.03 7.84
CA TYR A 86 -23.85 6.58 8.04
C TYR A 86 -22.44 6.07 8.38
N TYR A 87 -21.53 6.93 8.85
CA TYR A 87 -20.19 6.52 9.30
C TYR A 87 -20.27 5.89 10.69
N ASP A 88 -20.82 4.69 10.76
CA ASP A 88 -20.80 3.90 11.98
C ASP A 88 -19.73 2.78 11.94
N HIS A 89 -19.60 2.11 13.08
CA HIS A 89 -18.69 0.99 13.24
C HIS A 89 -19.10 -0.20 12.37
N GLU A 90 -20.40 -0.46 12.19
CA GLU A 90 -20.89 -1.62 11.44
C GLU A 90 -20.55 -1.53 9.95
N VAL A 91 -20.66 -0.33 9.36
CA VAL A 91 -20.26 -0.09 7.96
C VAL A 91 -18.76 -0.22 7.77
N THR A 92 -17.96 0.25 8.74
CA THR A 92 -16.50 0.13 8.71
C THR A 92 -16.05 -1.33 8.86
N GLU A 93 -16.66 -2.07 9.79
CA GLU A 93 -16.45 -3.50 9.98
C GLU A 93 -16.89 -4.28 8.73
N TRP A 94 -18.01 -3.90 8.11
CA TRP A 94 -18.43 -4.49 6.85
C TRP A 94 -17.40 -4.25 5.74
N LEU A 95 -16.91 -3.02 5.53
CA LEU A 95 -15.87 -2.70 4.53
C LEU A 95 -14.52 -3.41 4.78
N THR A 96 -14.21 -3.67 6.04
CA THR A 96 -12.93 -4.25 6.43
C THR A 96 -12.97 -5.77 6.43
N GLU A 97 -14.01 -6.37 7.00
CA GLU A 97 -14.09 -7.81 7.30
C GLU A 97 -14.99 -8.60 6.35
N ARG A 98 -16.02 -7.96 5.78
CA ARG A 98 -17.03 -8.65 4.95
C ARG A 98 -17.03 -8.22 3.49
N PHE A 99 -16.52 -7.03 3.21
CA PHE A 99 -16.41 -6.48 1.88
C PHE A 99 -15.31 -7.20 1.12
N PRO A 100 -15.44 -7.33 -0.20
CA PRO A 100 -14.67 -8.32 -0.90
C PRO A 100 -13.17 -8.00 -0.93
N THR A 101 -12.38 -9.05 -1.16
CA THR A 101 -10.91 -9.05 -1.29
C THR A 101 -10.31 -7.78 -1.89
N GLN A 102 -9.07 -7.44 -1.53
CA GLN A 102 -8.37 -6.27 -2.10
C GLN A 102 -8.47 -6.11 -3.62
N LYS A 103 -8.42 -7.21 -4.40
CA LYS A 103 -8.66 -7.19 -5.85
C LYS A 103 -10.01 -6.52 -6.23
N LYS A 104 -11.07 -6.88 -5.53
CA LYS A 104 -12.41 -6.34 -5.77
C LYS A 104 -12.55 -4.91 -5.26
N ARG A 105 -11.82 -4.53 -4.19
CA ARG A 105 -11.72 -3.12 -3.77
C ARG A 105 -11.06 -2.25 -4.87
N GLU A 106 -9.98 -2.74 -5.47
CA GLU A 106 -9.33 -2.10 -6.63
C GLU A 106 -10.28 -1.97 -7.84
N GLU A 107 -11.08 -2.99 -8.10
CA GLU A 107 -12.10 -2.98 -9.15
C GLU A 107 -13.18 -1.93 -8.85
N PHE A 108 -13.72 -1.92 -7.63
CA PHE A 108 -14.80 -1.02 -7.24
C PHE A 108 -14.36 0.45 -7.26
N LEU A 109 -13.20 0.78 -6.70
CA LEU A 109 -12.63 2.14 -6.75
C LEU A 109 -12.44 2.64 -8.18
N HIS A 110 -12.09 1.74 -9.10
CA HIS A 110 -11.92 2.09 -10.50
C HIS A 110 -13.27 2.28 -11.21
N ASP A 111 -14.22 1.38 -10.97
CA ASP A 111 -15.52 1.41 -11.64
C ASP A 111 -16.37 2.59 -11.15
N CYS A 112 -16.12 3.08 -9.92
CA CYS A 112 -16.64 4.34 -9.39
C CYS A 112 -15.80 5.58 -9.77
N GLU A 113 -14.82 5.45 -10.67
CA GLU A 113 -13.96 6.54 -11.16
C GLU A 113 -13.13 7.28 -10.10
N VAL A 114 -13.06 6.75 -8.86
CA VAL A 114 -12.22 7.28 -7.77
C VAL A 114 -10.75 7.19 -8.15
N ILE A 115 -10.35 6.07 -8.76
CA ILE A 115 -8.99 5.83 -9.27
C ILE A 115 -9.00 5.51 -10.76
N GLY A 116 -7.99 5.99 -11.49
CA GLY A 116 -7.80 5.65 -12.90
C GLY A 116 -7.17 4.26 -13.11
N ALA A 117 -7.27 3.75 -14.34
CA ALA A 117 -6.72 2.44 -14.73
C ALA A 117 -5.22 2.27 -14.42
N GLY A 118 -4.44 3.35 -14.50
CA GLY A 118 -3.02 3.33 -14.15
C GLY A 118 -2.77 2.99 -12.69
N LEU A 119 -3.47 3.65 -11.76
CA LEU A 119 -3.32 3.42 -10.32
C LEU A 119 -3.83 2.03 -9.92
N LYS A 120 -4.97 1.60 -10.49
CA LYS A 120 -5.47 0.22 -10.35
C LYS A 120 -4.40 -0.81 -10.76
N GLY A 121 -3.73 -0.57 -11.90
CA GLY A 121 -2.68 -1.44 -12.39
C GLY A 121 -1.46 -1.51 -11.47
N GLU A 122 -1.09 -0.39 -10.84
CA GLU A 122 0.00 -0.32 -9.86
C GLU A 122 -0.33 -1.07 -8.57
N MET A 123 -1.52 -0.85 -7.99
CA MET A 123 -2.00 -1.59 -6.82
C MET A 123 -1.99 -3.11 -7.06
N LYS A 124 -2.50 -3.53 -8.23
CA LYS A 124 -2.48 -4.93 -8.64
C LYS A 124 -1.06 -5.50 -8.67
N LYS A 125 -0.05 -4.76 -9.16
CA LYS A 125 1.34 -5.22 -9.20
C LYS A 125 1.91 -5.43 -7.80
N VAL A 126 1.66 -4.50 -6.87
CA VAL A 126 2.10 -4.63 -5.47
C VAL A 126 1.47 -5.87 -4.83
N ARG A 127 0.15 -6.07 -5.01
CA ARG A 127 -0.57 -7.24 -4.50
C ARG A 127 -0.07 -8.56 -5.10
N GLN A 128 0.16 -8.60 -6.41
CA GLN A 128 0.69 -9.80 -7.07
C GLN A 128 2.07 -10.16 -6.53
N LEU A 129 2.98 -9.18 -6.46
CA LEU A 129 4.32 -9.39 -5.93
C LEU A 129 4.28 -9.86 -4.47
N ARG A 130 3.44 -9.25 -3.62
CA ARG A 130 3.26 -9.72 -2.24
C ARG A 130 2.78 -11.17 -2.21
N ASN A 131 1.79 -11.53 -3.02
CA ASN A 131 1.27 -12.89 -3.07
C ASN A 131 2.35 -13.89 -3.54
N ASP A 132 3.13 -13.53 -4.54
CA ASP A 132 4.23 -14.35 -5.05
C ASP A 132 5.27 -14.57 -3.93
N LEU A 133 5.66 -13.51 -3.22
CA LEU A 133 6.60 -13.62 -2.08
C LEU A 133 6.04 -14.44 -0.92
N VAL A 134 4.74 -14.35 -0.64
CA VAL A 134 4.10 -15.10 0.45
C VAL A 134 3.98 -16.59 0.11
N HIS A 135 3.58 -16.91 -1.12
CA HIS A 135 3.18 -18.27 -1.51
C HIS A 135 4.23 -19.04 -2.30
N ASN A 136 5.20 -18.36 -2.91
CA ASN A 136 6.28 -18.98 -3.66
C ASN A 136 7.62 -18.77 -2.93
N TYR A 137 8.15 -19.87 -2.40
CA TYR A 137 9.41 -19.85 -1.64
C TYR A 137 10.59 -19.40 -2.51
N ASP A 138 10.66 -19.85 -3.76
CA ASP A 138 11.77 -19.55 -4.66
C ASP A 138 11.82 -18.06 -5.03
N GLU A 139 10.66 -17.44 -5.27
CA GLU A 139 10.54 -15.99 -5.54
C GLU A 139 10.99 -15.14 -4.35
N ARG A 140 10.93 -15.69 -3.15
CA ARG A 140 11.47 -15.03 -1.96
C ARG A 140 12.97 -15.23 -1.84
N GLN A 141 13.52 -16.32 -2.36
CA GLN A 141 14.94 -16.68 -2.21
C GLN A 141 15.86 -16.00 -3.21
N TYR A 142 15.37 -15.72 -4.41
CA TYR A 142 16.19 -15.25 -5.51
C TYR A 142 15.66 -13.96 -6.10
N ILE A 143 16.57 -13.05 -6.43
CA ILE A 143 16.27 -11.85 -7.22
C ILE A 143 17.14 -11.81 -8.46
N GLU A 144 16.66 -11.18 -9.54
CA GLU A 144 17.45 -11.05 -10.77
C GLU A 144 18.53 -9.97 -10.59
N THR A 145 18.12 -8.76 -10.19
CA THR A 145 19.04 -7.64 -9.92
C THR A 145 18.53 -6.76 -8.77
N PRO A 146 19.42 -6.07 -8.04
CA PRO A 146 19.00 -5.11 -7.00
C PRO A 146 18.20 -3.95 -7.59
N HIS A 147 18.54 -3.54 -8.82
CA HIS A 147 17.85 -2.45 -9.52
C HIS A 147 16.35 -2.74 -9.69
N GLN A 148 15.98 -3.98 -10.07
CA GLN A 148 14.57 -4.35 -10.19
C GLN A 148 13.82 -4.26 -8.87
N ILE A 149 14.43 -4.69 -7.76
CA ILE A 149 13.80 -4.64 -6.45
C ILE A 149 13.64 -3.19 -5.99
N LYS A 150 14.66 -2.35 -6.21
CA LYS A 150 14.61 -0.91 -5.95
C LYS A 150 13.48 -0.24 -6.72
N ASP A 151 13.32 -0.55 -8.00
CA ASP A 151 12.25 0.00 -8.83
C ASP A 151 10.87 -0.45 -8.37
N LYS A 152 10.70 -1.73 -8.03
CA LYS A 152 9.46 -2.27 -7.45
C LYS A 152 9.13 -1.60 -6.12
N ALA A 153 10.11 -1.41 -5.24
CA ALA A 153 9.93 -0.75 -3.95
C ALA A 153 9.54 0.73 -4.12
N ASN A 154 10.24 1.45 -4.99
CA ASN A 154 9.89 2.83 -5.32
C ASN A 154 8.51 2.96 -5.95
N ALA A 155 8.10 2.00 -6.79
CA ALA A 155 6.76 1.98 -7.37
C ALA A 155 5.68 1.76 -6.32
N ALA A 156 5.91 0.90 -5.32
CA ALA A 156 4.98 0.69 -4.21
C ALA A 156 4.79 1.98 -3.38
N ILE A 157 5.86 2.69 -3.05
CA ILE A 157 5.79 3.99 -2.36
C ILE A 157 4.98 4.99 -3.18
N ARG A 158 5.29 5.17 -4.46
CA ARG A 158 4.53 6.09 -5.33
C ARG A 158 3.06 5.72 -5.43
N THR A 159 2.72 4.42 -5.38
CA THR A 159 1.34 3.96 -5.40
C THR A 159 0.58 4.44 -4.16
N LEU A 160 1.22 4.34 -2.98
CA LEU A 160 0.68 4.84 -1.72
C LEU A 160 0.53 6.35 -1.73
N GLU A 161 1.57 7.10 -2.11
CA GLU A 161 1.52 8.57 -2.21
C GLU A 161 0.40 9.05 -3.14
N ARG A 162 0.13 8.32 -4.22
CA ARG A 162 -0.98 8.63 -5.14
C ARG A 162 -2.36 8.35 -4.54
N LEU A 163 -2.49 7.30 -3.71
CA LEU A 163 -3.71 7.02 -2.97
C LEU A 163 -3.93 8.04 -1.85
N GLU A 164 -2.88 8.45 -1.14
CA GLU A 164 -2.93 9.57 -0.19
C GLU A 164 -3.38 10.86 -0.85
N GLY A 165 -2.79 11.22 -1.99
CA GLY A 165 -3.21 12.41 -2.72
C GLY A 165 -4.69 12.37 -3.12
N LYS A 166 -5.27 11.18 -3.36
CA LYS A 166 -6.71 11.02 -3.57
C LYS A 166 -7.52 11.30 -2.31
N ILE A 167 -7.05 10.82 -1.17
CA ILE A 167 -7.66 11.05 0.14
C ILE A 167 -7.60 12.54 0.51
N GLU A 168 -6.44 13.17 0.37
CA GLU A 168 -6.23 14.57 0.73
C GLU A 168 -7.09 15.53 -0.10
N ASN A 169 -7.17 15.30 -1.42
CA ASN A 169 -8.02 16.12 -2.30
C ASN A 169 -9.49 16.04 -1.90
N ARG A 170 -9.95 14.87 -1.42
CA ARG A 170 -11.34 14.73 -0.94
C ARG A 170 -11.60 15.44 0.38
N ILE A 171 -10.63 15.45 1.29
CA ILE A 171 -10.77 16.21 2.55
C ILE A 171 -10.86 17.73 2.27
N GLN A 172 -10.25 18.20 1.18
CA GLN A 172 -10.21 19.63 0.82
C GLN A 172 -11.39 20.11 -0.04
N GLU A 173 -12.15 19.21 -0.66
CA GLU A 173 -13.38 19.53 -1.40
C GLU A 173 -14.59 19.28 -0.48
N PRO A 174 -15.06 20.26 0.31
CA PRO A 174 -16.34 20.12 1.01
C PRO A 174 -17.45 19.99 -0.03
N ASP A 175 -18.44 19.17 0.32
CA ASP A 175 -19.59 18.82 -0.51
C ASP A 175 -20.21 20.07 -1.18
N PRO A 176 -20.31 20.14 -2.52
CA PRO A 176 -20.86 21.30 -3.21
C PRO A 176 -22.35 21.53 -2.92
N ASP A 177 -23.04 20.58 -2.30
CA ASP A 177 -24.46 20.64 -1.97
C ASP A 177 -24.77 21.10 -0.52
N ILE A 178 -23.81 21.75 0.18
CA ILE A 178 -24.02 22.38 1.50
C ILE A 178 -23.77 23.89 1.51
#